data_AF-A0A6H1WTU0-F1
#
_entry.id   AF-A0A6H1WTU0-F1
#
_cell.length_a   1.000
_cell.length_b   1.000
_cell.length_c   1.000
_cell.angle_alpha   90.00
_cell.angle_beta   90.00
_cell.angle_gamma   90.00
#
_symmetry.space_group_name_H-M   'P 1'
#
loop_
_entity.id
_entity.type
_entity.pdbx_description
1 polymer ?
#
loop_
_entity_poly.entity_id
_entity_poly.type
_entity_poly.pdbx_seq_one_letter_code
_entity_poly.pdbx_strand_id
1 'polypeptide(L)'
;MKIFWDPRTPIDFTPGRSQSKVEKSFEAHLREILSPGKAPELERAFALVDEVFPLLERFAEDPLSRTQAETLAGLLEDRARELEALLSELPEGPVREAFSEAALFFGVEAEKLRKGFYV
;
A
#
# COMPACT_ATOMS: atom_id res chain seq x y z
N MET A 1 27.51 19.48 1.81
CA MET A 1 26.68 20.48 2.53
C MET A 1 25.73 19.71 3.45
N LYS A 2 25.75 19.97 4.77
CA LYS A 2 24.79 19.36 5.71
C LYS A 2 23.60 20.30 5.83
N ILE A 3 22.39 19.82 5.54
CA ILE A 3 21.16 20.58 5.71
C ILE A 3 20.73 20.37 7.17
N PHE A 4 20.79 21.43 7.98
CA PHE A 4 20.28 21.43 9.34
C PHE A 4 18.76 21.72 9.26
N TRP A 5 17.94 20.75 9.66
CA TRP A 5 16.50 20.97 9.84
C TRP A 5 16.27 21.56 11.23
N ASP A 6 15.71 22.77 11.30
CA ASP A 6 15.29 23.40 12.56
C ASP A 6 13.76 23.21 12.74
N PRO A 7 13.33 22.40 13.71
CA PRO A 7 11.92 22.10 13.96
C PRO A 7 11.12 23.28 14.54
N ARG A 8 11.76 24.43 14.81
CA ARG A 8 11.09 25.65 15.29
C ARG A 8 10.83 26.68 14.19
N THR A 9 11.23 26.38 12.96
CA THR A 9 10.95 27.27 11.82
C THR A 9 9.43 27.30 11.59
N PRO A 10 8.75 28.45 11.70
CA PRO A 10 7.32 28.52 11.44
C PRO A 10 7.04 28.07 10.00
N ILE A 11 6.15 27.10 9.83
CA ILE A 11 5.66 26.71 8.50
C ILE A 11 4.81 27.88 8.00
N ASP A 12 5.38 28.67 7.11
CA ASP A 12 4.75 29.86 6.57
C ASP A 12 3.81 29.48 5.41
N PHE A 13 2.52 29.36 5.70
CA PHE A 13 1.46 28.99 4.74
C PHE A 13 0.99 30.17 3.87
N THR A 14 1.89 31.07 3.47
CA THR A 14 1.51 32.17 2.59
C THR A 14 1.25 31.65 1.17
N PRO A 15 0.03 31.77 0.61
CA PRO A 15 -0.27 31.30 -0.74
C PRO A 15 0.40 32.25 -1.74
N GLY A 16 1.45 31.76 -2.43
CA GLY A 16 2.15 32.52 -3.48
C GLY A 16 3.67 32.41 -3.50
N ARG A 17 4.31 31.73 -2.54
CA ARG A 17 5.76 31.47 -2.60
C ARG A 17 6.04 30.24 -3.46
N SER A 18 6.99 30.35 -4.39
CA SER A 18 7.32 29.34 -5.39
C SER A 18 7.39 27.93 -4.82
N GLN A 19 6.52 27.04 -5.32
CA GLN A 19 6.57 25.60 -5.04
C GLN A 19 8.01 25.12 -5.09
N SER A 20 8.46 24.51 -4.01
CA SER A 20 9.83 24.06 -3.88
C SER A 20 10.17 23.06 -5.00
N LYS A 21 11.44 23.00 -5.41
CA LYS A 21 11.91 21.99 -6.39
C LYS A 21 11.54 20.56 -5.99
N VAL A 22 11.38 20.31 -4.68
CA VAL A 22 11.01 19.00 -4.11
C VAL A 22 9.54 18.69 -4.36
N GLU A 23 8.62 19.63 -4.15
CA GLU A 23 7.19 19.43 -4.46
C GLU A 23 6.96 19.20 -5.95
N LYS A 24 7.67 19.94 -6.82
CA LYS A 24 7.58 19.71 -8.27
C LYS A 24 8.15 18.36 -8.69
N SER A 25 9.17 17.86 -7.99
CA SER A 25 9.74 16.52 -8.23
C SER A 25 8.79 15.42 -7.77
N PHE A 26 8.13 15.62 -6.63
CA PHE A 26 7.15 14.68 -6.10
C PHE A 26 5.88 14.65 -6.95
N GLU A 27 5.34 15.81 -7.34
CA GLU A 27 4.20 15.91 -8.27
C GLU A 27 4.54 15.31 -9.64
N ALA A 28 5.75 15.54 -10.16
CA ALA A 28 6.15 14.96 -11.43
C ALA A 28 6.27 13.42 -11.35
N HIS A 29 6.82 12.91 -10.24
CA HIS A 29 6.94 11.47 -10.02
C HIS A 29 5.58 10.80 -9.79
N LEU A 30 4.71 11.42 -8.99
CA LEU A 30 3.33 10.98 -8.85
C LEU A 30 2.58 11.04 -10.17
N ARG A 31 2.76 12.08 -10.98
CA ARG A 31 2.11 12.22 -12.30
C ARG A 31 2.65 11.22 -13.31
N GLU A 32 3.92 10.82 -13.20
CA GLU A 32 4.53 9.77 -14.03
C GLU A 32 4.01 8.38 -13.66
N ILE A 33 3.92 8.09 -12.36
CA ILE A 33 3.37 6.85 -11.80
C ILE A 33 1.86 6.73 -12.05
N LEU A 34 1.12 7.83 -11.90
CA LEU A 34 -0.34 7.89 -12.07
C LEU A 34 -0.76 8.28 -13.49
N SER A 35 0.16 8.35 -14.46
CA SER A 35 -0.19 8.61 -15.85
C SER A 35 -0.95 7.40 -16.40
N PRO A 36 -2.22 7.55 -16.81
CA PRO A 36 -3.00 6.43 -17.33
C PRO A 36 -2.28 5.82 -18.54
N GLY A 37 -2.04 4.51 -18.49
CA GLY A 37 -1.47 3.72 -19.58
C GLY A 37 0.05 3.47 -19.57
N LYS A 38 0.80 3.78 -18.49
CA LYS A 38 2.25 3.52 -18.42
C LYS A 38 2.71 2.45 -17.43
N ALA A 39 1.85 1.93 -16.57
CA ALA A 39 2.23 0.90 -15.59
C ALA A 39 1.05 -0.05 -15.29
N PRO A 40 0.70 -0.96 -16.22
CA PRO A 40 -0.38 -1.93 -16.01
C PRO A 40 -0.15 -2.80 -14.76
N GLU A 41 1.10 -3.02 -14.37
CA GLU A 41 1.51 -3.73 -13.16
C GLU A 41 1.13 -2.95 -11.90
N LEU A 42 1.24 -1.62 -11.95
CA LEU A 42 0.85 -0.74 -10.86
C LEU A 42 -0.68 -0.72 -10.69
N GLU A 43 -1.42 -0.61 -11.78
CA GLU A 43 -2.89 -0.67 -11.75
C GLU A 43 -3.37 -2.02 -11.19
N ARG A 44 -2.71 -3.12 -11.58
CA ARG A 44 -2.98 -4.45 -11.02
C ARG A 44 -2.66 -4.53 -9.53
N ALA A 45 -1.51 -4.00 -9.11
CA ALA A 45 -1.13 -3.99 -7.68
C ALA A 45 -2.16 -3.21 -6.84
N PHE A 46 -2.62 -2.05 -7.32
CA PHE A 46 -3.70 -1.30 -6.68
C PHE A 46 -5.00 -2.10 -6.62
N ALA A 47 -5.40 -2.74 -7.72
CA ALA A 47 -6.63 -3.52 -7.76
C ALA A 47 -6.64 -4.68 -6.75
N LEU A 48 -5.49 -5.36 -6.58
CA LEU A 48 -5.35 -6.42 -5.59
C LEU A 48 -5.52 -5.90 -4.16
N VAL A 49 -4.96 -4.73 -3.88
CA VAL A 49 -5.10 -4.09 -2.56
C VAL A 49 -6.54 -3.65 -2.31
N ASP A 50 -7.16 -3.00 -3.29
CA ASP A 50 -8.53 -2.50 -3.21
C ASP A 50 -9.57 -3.63 -3.07
N GLU A 51 -9.30 -4.81 -3.65
CA GLU A 51 -10.12 -6.01 -3.45
C GLU A 51 -10.06 -6.53 -2.01
N VAL A 52 -8.88 -6.50 -1.39
CA VAL A 52 -8.62 -7.17 -0.11
C VAL A 52 -9.02 -6.33 1.10
N PHE A 53 -8.73 -5.03 1.07
CA PHE A 53 -8.96 -4.15 2.23
C PHE A 53 -10.40 -4.17 2.78
N PRO A 54 -11.45 -4.07 1.94
CA PRO A 54 -12.83 -4.13 2.42
C PRO A 54 -13.19 -5.49 3.05
N LEU A 55 -12.53 -6.57 2.64
CA LEU A 55 -12.73 -7.88 3.25
C LEU A 55 -12.13 -7.90 4.67
N LEU A 56 -10.92 -7.36 4.83
CA LEU A 56 -10.23 -7.22 6.12
C LEU A 56 -11.03 -6.41 7.14
N GLU A 57 -11.61 -5.28 6.70
CA GLU A 57 -12.43 -4.43 7.56
C GLU A 57 -13.68 -5.15 8.06
N ARG A 58 -14.37 -5.89 7.18
CA ARG A 58 -15.65 -6.54 7.52
C ARG A 58 -15.56 -7.59 8.62
N PHE A 59 -14.47 -8.34 8.72
CA PHE A 59 -14.35 -9.37 9.76
C PHE A 59 -13.67 -8.89 11.04
N ALA A 60 -13.10 -7.68 11.05
CA ALA A 60 -12.73 -7.04 12.32
C ALA A 60 -13.98 -6.74 13.16
N GLU A 61 -15.14 -6.60 12.52
CA GLU A 61 -16.43 -6.26 13.16
C GLU A 61 -17.26 -7.50 13.53
N ASP A 62 -17.23 -8.55 12.71
CA ASP A 62 -18.03 -9.77 12.89
C ASP A 62 -17.16 -11.03 13.05
N PRO A 63 -17.38 -11.87 14.08
CA PRO A 63 -16.70 -13.15 14.23
C PRO A 63 -16.93 -14.07 13.03
N LEU A 64 -15.84 -14.64 12.49
CA LEU A 64 -15.92 -15.56 11.36
C LEU A 64 -16.14 -16.99 11.83
N SER A 65 -16.93 -17.77 11.09
CA SER A 65 -16.87 -19.23 11.25
C SER A 65 -15.50 -19.76 10.81
N ARG A 66 -15.11 -20.93 11.34
CA ARG A 66 -13.83 -21.57 11.00
C ARG A 66 -13.64 -21.74 9.48
N THR A 67 -14.68 -22.18 8.77
CA THR A 67 -14.64 -22.39 7.32
C THR A 67 -14.48 -21.08 6.55
N GLN A 68 -15.14 -20.00 6.99
CA GLN A 68 -14.96 -18.68 6.38
C GLN A 68 -13.53 -18.16 6.61
N ALA A 69 -13.00 -18.33 7.82
CA ALA A 69 -11.63 -17.93 8.13
C ALA A 69 -10.59 -18.69 7.28
N GLU A 70 -10.77 -19.99 7.07
CA GLU A 70 -9.88 -20.79 6.19
C GLU A 70 -9.96 -20.37 4.73
N THR A 71 -11.17 -20.10 4.21
CA THR A 71 -11.37 -19.62 2.84
C THR A 71 -10.68 -18.27 2.64
N LEU A 72 -10.85 -17.36 3.59
CA LEU A 72 -10.29 -16.01 3.52
C LEU A 72 -8.77 -16.01 3.69
N ALA A 73 -8.24 -16.88 4.55
CA ALA A 73 -6.81 -17.08 4.67
C ALA A 73 -6.20 -17.53 3.34
N GLY A 74 -6.86 -18.44 2.62
CA GLY A 74 -6.41 -18.86 1.27
C GLY A 74 -6.38 -17.68 0.29
N LEU A 75 -7.46 -16.89 0.24
CA LEU A 75 -7.53 -15.71 -0.62
C LEU A 75 -6.41 -14.71 -0.31
N LEU A 76 -6.18 -14.39 0.97
CA LEU A 76 -5.15 -13.44 1.37
C LEU A 76 -3.74 -13.91 0.99
N GLU A 77 -3.44 -15.20 1.12
CA GLU A 77 -2.16 -15.74 0.67
C GLU A 77 -1.98 -15.64 -0.84
N ASP A 78 -3.01 -15.98 -1.61
CA ASP A 78 -2.95 -15.91 -3.07
C ASP A 78 -2.72 -14.47 -3.52
N ARG A 79 -3.42 -13.50 -2.91
CA ARG A 79 -3.23 -12.07 -3.17
C ARG A 79 -1.86 -11.56 -2.72
N ALA A 80 -1.33 -12.04 -1.59
CA ALA A 80 0.03 -11.71 -1.16
C ALA A 80 1.07 -12.18 -2.19
N ARG A 81 0.96 -13.42 -2.68
CA ARG A 81 1.87 -13.98 -3.70
C ARG A 81 1.76 -13.24 -5.03
N GLU A 82 0.54 -12.94 -5.47
CA GLU A 82 0.31 -12.16 -6.69
C GLU A 82 0.93 -10.76 -6.59
N LEU A 83 0.78 -10.11 -5.43
CA LEU A 83 1.36 -8.80 -5.19
C LEU A 83 2.89 -8.87 -5.14
N GLU A 84 3.48 -9.85 -4.46
CA GLU A 84 4.93 -10.09 -4.45
C GLU A 84 5.52 -10.28 -5.85
N ALA A 85 4.83 -11.01 -6.72
CA ALA A 85 5.27 -11.20 -8.11
C ALA A 85 5.34 -9.86 -8.86
N LEU A 86 4.32 -9.00 -8.68
CA LEU A 86 4.26 -7.67 -9.30
C LEU A 86 5.34 -6.73 -8.76
N LEU A 87 5.78 -6.88 -7.51
CA LEU A 87 6.81 -6.00 -6.92
C LEU A 87 8.12 -5.98 -7.72
N SER A 88 8.45 -7.10 -8.37
CA SER A 88 9.67 -7.19 -9.19
C SER A 88 9.60 -6.36 -10.48
N GLU A 89 8.39 -6.03 -10.92
CA GLU A 89 8.10 -5.30 -12.15
C GLU A 89 7.87 -3.80 -11.87
N LEU A 90 7.68 -3.42 -10.59
CA LEU A 90 7.51 -2.03 -10.17
C LEU A 90 8.86 -1.31 -10.02
N PRO A 91 8.92 0.00 -10.34
CA PRO A 91 10.11 0.79 -10.10
C PRO A 91 10.45 0.85 -8.60
N GLU A 92 11.74 0.87 -8.28
CA GLU A 92 12.19 1.08 -6.90
C GLU A 92 11.71 2.45 -6.38
N GLY A 93 11.21 2.46 -5.15
CA GLY A 93 10.72 3.66 -4.50
C GLY A 93 9.58 3.41 -3.53
N PRO A 94 9.01 4.49 -2.97
CA PRO A 94 8.04 4.41 -1.88
C PRO A 94 6.77 3.62 -2.23
N VAL A 95 6.36 3.63 -3.50
CA VAL A 95 5.17 2.92 -3.96
C VAL A 95 5.39 1.41 -3.94
N ARG A 96 6.56 0.94 -4.41
CA ARG A 96 6.92 -0.48 -4.34
C ARG A 96 7.07 -0.94 -2.89
N GLU A 97 7.65 -0.10 -2.02
CA GLU A 97 7.74 -0.38 -0.58
C GLU A 97 6.34 -0.53 0.04
N ALA A 98 5.41 0.38 -0.26
CA ALA A 98 4.03 0.29 0.24
C ALA A 98 3.32 -1.01 -0.20
N PHE A 99 3.47 -1.43 -1.46
CA PHE A 99 2.93 -2.71 -1.91
C PHE A 99 3.63 -3.91 -1.28
N SER A 100 4.93 -3.80 -0.99
CA SER A 100 5.66 -4.84 -0.27
C SER A 100 5.15 -5.01 1.16
N GLU A 101 4.87 -3.90 1.85
CA GLU A 101 4.27 -3.91 3.17
C GLU A 101 2.85 -4.49 3.13
N ALA A 102 2.06 -4.14 2.11
CA ALA A 102 0.72 -4.71 1.92
C ALA A 102 0.76 -6.23 1.70
N ALA A 103 1.67 -6.74 0.88
CA ALA A 103 1.82 -8.18 0.65
C ALA A 103 2.17 -8.93 1.96
N LEU A 104 3.12 -8.38 2.72
CA LEU A 104 3.49 -8.94 4.03
C LEU A 104 2.32 -8.90 5.01
N PHE A 105 1.57 -7.79 5.04
CA PHE A 105 0.39 -7.65 5.87
C PHE A 105 -0.67 -8.71 5.53
N PHE A 106 -0.96 -8.92 4.25
CA PHE A 106 -1.91 -9.96 3.82
C PHE A 106 -1.48 -11.35 4.27
N GLY A 107 -0.19 -11.69 4.15
CA GLY A 107 0.35 -12.96 4.64
C GLY A 107 0.21 -13.12 6.16
N VAL A 108 0.44 -12.05 6.93
CA VAL A 108 0.25 -12.06 8.39
C VAL A 108 -1.21 -12.26 8.77
N GLU A 109 -2.13 -11.58 8.09
CA GLU A 109 -3.57 -11.71 8.36
C GLU A 109 -4.10 -13.10 7.98
N ALA A 110 -3.60 -13.70 6.89
CA ALA A 110 -3.91 -15.08 6.55
C ALA A 110 -3.51 -16.06 7.65
N GLU A 111 -2.31 -15.92 8.21
CA GLU A 111 -1.83 -16.77 9.29
C GLU A 111 -2.62 -16.59 10.59
N LYS A 112 -3.04 -15.35 10.90
CA LYS A 112 -3.92 -15.09 12.05
C LYS A 112 -5.29 -15.75 11.89
N LEU A 113 -5.89 -15.69 10.70
CA LEU A 113 -7.15 -16.40 10.41
C LEU A 113 -7.02 -17.91 10.62
N ARG A 114 -5.94 -18.52 10.13
CA ARG A 114 -5.67 -19.96 10.34
C ARG A 114 -5.49 -20.34 11.79
N LYS A 115 -4.86 -19.47 12.57
CA LYS A 115 -4.66 -19.67 14.01
C LYS A 115 -5.93 -19.38 14.83
N GLY A 116 -6.99 -18.90 14.21
CA GLY A 116 -8.28 -18.67 14.86
C GLY A 116 -8.34 -17.39 15.70
N PHE A 117 -7.56 -16.36 15.35
CA PHE A 117 -7.60 -15.07 16.06
C PHE A 117 -8.92 -14.30 15.87
N TYR A 118 -9.72 -14.68 14.86
CA TYR A 118 -10.95 -14.00 14.44
C TYR A 118 -12.18 -14.94 14.48
N VAL A 119 -12.05 -16.10 15.13
CA VAL A 119 -13.09 -17.14 15.25
C VAL A 119 -13.54 -17.25 16.70
#